data_AF-A0A7K2ZH95-F1
#
_entry.id   AF-A0A7K2ZH95-F1
#
_cell.length_a   1.000
_cell.length_b   1.000
_cell.length_c   1.000
_cell.angle_alpha   90.00
_cell.angle_beta   90.00
_cell.angle_gamma   90.00
#
_symmetry.space_group_name_H-M   'P 1'
#
loop_
_entity.id
_entity.type
_entity.pdbx_description
1 polymer ?
#
loop_
_entity_poly.entity_id
_entity_poly.type
_entity_poly.pdbx_seq_one_letter_code
_entity_poly.pdbx_strand_id
1 'polypeptide(L)'
;MTSIDTETDFAQHELAQVNIARLRFPLDSTELKEFVDGLDPVNAVADQAEGFVWRLRSESGNATDVPVFGDAWLIVNMSVWRDAEALTGFMYAGRHRELMNR
;
A
#
# COMPACT_ATOMS: atom_id res chain seq x y z
N MET A 1 10.66 32.40 37.75
CA MET A 1 9.85 32.60 36.54
C MET A 1 10.03 31.33 35.72
N THR A 2 9.12 30.39 35.94
CA THR A 2 9.22 29.01 35.44
C THR A 2 8.85 29.01 33.96
N SER A 3 9.80 28.60 33.10
CA SER A 3 9.54 28.34 31.69
C SER A 3 8.49 27.23 31.60
N ILE A 4 7.37 27.50 30.95
CA ILE A 4 6.42 26.47 30.57
C ILE A 4 7.00 25.89 29.29
N ASP A 5 7.70 24.76 29.42
CA ASP A 5 8.00 23.92 28.28
C ASP A 5 6.67 23.36 27.79
N THR A 6 6.18 23.90 26.68
CA THR A 6 5.02 23.38 25.97
C THR A 6 5.48 22.11 25.27
N GLU A 7 5.65 21.02 26.04
CA GLU A 7 5.85 19.69 25.49
C GLU A 7 4.52 19.30 24.84
N THR A 8 4.38 19.70 23.58
CA THR A 8 3.25 19.28 22.78
C THR A 8 3.60 17.87 22.34
N ASP A 9 3.21 16.89 23.14
CA ASP A 9 3.17 15.49 22.74
C ASP A 9 2.10 15.37 21.63
N PHE A 10 2.46 15.80 20.43
CA PHE A 10 1.72 15.46 19.24
C PHE A 10 1.91 13.97 19.07
N ALA A 11 0.91 13.17 19.46
CA ALA A 11 0.85 11.79 19.06
C ALA A 11 1.17 11.72 17.56
N GLN A 12 2.28 11.08 17.21
CA GLN A 12 2.74 11.01 15.84
C GLN A 12 1.76 10.08 15.12
N HIS A 13 0.88 10.65 14.29
CA HIS A 13 -0.11 9.89 13.54
C HIS A 13 0.54 9.32 12.28
N GLU A 14 0.17 8.09 11.92
CA GLU A 14 0.56 7.47 10.65
C GLU A 14 -0.55 7.69 9.61
N LEU A 15 -0.17 7.68 8.33
CA LEU A 15 -1.09 7.78 7.20
C LEU A 15 -1.40 6.41 6.64
N ALA A 16 -2.65 5.97 6.78
CA ALA A 16 -3.16 4.77 6.11
C ALA A 16 -3.77 5.11 4.75
N GLN A 17 -3.40 4.35 3.73
CA GLN A 17 -3.91 4.43 2.37
C GLN A 17 -4.57 3.11 2.01
N VAL A 18 -5.83 3.14 1.54
CA VAL A 18 -6.60 1.96 1.15
C VAL A 18 -7.04 2.07 -0.30
N ASN A 19 -6.79 1.01 -1.08
CA ASN A 19 -7.31 0.83 -2.44
C ASN A 19 -8.36 -0.29 -2.44
N ILE A 20 -9.50 -0.06 -3.08
CA ILE A 20 -10.52 -1.08 -3.33
C ILE A 20 -10.81 -1.09 -4.82
N ALA A 21 -10.76 -2.27 -5.44
CA ALA A 21 -11.02 -2.43 -6.87
C ALA A 21 -11.95 -3.61 -7.13
N ARG A 22 -12.77 -3.50 -8.18
CA ARG A 22 -13.55 -4.61 -8.73
C ARG A 22 -12.81 -5.19 -9.95
N LEU A 23 -12.57 -6.48 -9.92
CA LEU A 23 -11.93 -7.21 -11.01
C LEU A 23 -12.86 -7.26 -12.24
N ARG A 24 -12.28 -7.16 -13.44
CA ARG A 24 -13.01 -7.36 -14.71
C ARG A 24 -12.96 -8.80 -15.21
N PHE A 25 -11.97 -9.57 -14.75
CA PHE A 25 -11.76 -10.98 -15.05
C PHE A 25 -11.39 -11.71 -13.75
N PRO A 26 -11.51 -13.05 -13.67
CA PRO A 26 -11.01 -13.81 -12.52
C PRO A 26 -9.52 -13.51 -12.24
N LEU A 27 -9.12 -13.50 -10.97
CA LEU A 27 -7.75 -13.11 -10.57
C LEU A 27 -6.66 -14.02 -11.19
N ASP A 28 -6.99 -15.28 -11.43
CA ASP A 28 -6.13 -16.29 -12.06
C ASP A 28 -6.20 -16.31 -13.60
N SER A 29 -6.91 -15.37 -14.21
CA SER A 29 -7.06 -15.31 -15.66
C SER A 29 -5.82 -14.77 -16.37
N THR A 30 -5.67 -15.12 -17.65
CA THR A 30 -4.56 -14.63 -18.49
C THR A 30 -4.55 -13.11 -18.59
N GLU A 31 -5.71 -12.46 -18.61
CA GLU A 31 -5.87 -11.00 -18.68
C GLU A 31 -5.31 -10.28 -17.45
N LEU A 32 -5.30 -10.93 -16.28
CA LEU A 32 -4.76 -10.36 -15.05
C LEU A 32 -3.38 -10.91 -14.68
N LYS A 33 -2.80 -11.78 -15.50
CA LYS A 33 -1.50 -12.38 -15.22
C LYS A 33 -0.39 -11.33 -15.01
N GLU A 34 -0.29 -10.34 -15.88
CA GLU A 34 0.74 -9.29 -15.74
C GLU A 34 0.55 -8.44 -14.48
N PHE A 35 -0.70 -8.20 -14.09
CA PHE A 35 -1.03 -7.51 -12.84
C PHE A 35 -0.56 -8.34 -11.63
N VAL A 36 -0.89 -9.63 -11.60
CA VAL A 36 -0.52 -10.54 -10.50
C VAL A 36 1.01 -10.70 -10.41
N ASP A 37 1.68 -10.93 -11.53
CA ASP A 37 3.15 -11.03 -11.61
C ASP A 37 3.84 -9.73 -11.15
N GLY A 38 3.15 -8.58 -11.26
CA GLY A 38 3.64 -7.28 -10.83
C GLY A 38 3.53 -7.00 -9.33
N LEU A 39 2.77 -7.80 -8.57
CA LEU A 39 2.51 -7.55 -7.15
C LEU A 39 3.78 -7.66 -6.30
N ASP A 40 4.53 -8.77 -6.40
CA ASP A 40 5.72 -8.98 -5.59
C ASP A 40 6.81 -7.91 -5.84
N PRO A 41 7.11 -7.51 -7.09
CA PRO A 41 8.02 -6.39 -7.36
C PRO A 41 7.54 -5.06 -6.75
N VAL A 42 6.27 -4.70 -6.88
CA VAL A 42 5.73 -3.45 -6.30
C VAL A 42 5.83 -3.48 -4.78
N ASN A 43 5.43 -4.60 -4.17
CA ASN A 43 5.48 -4.81 -2.73
C ASN A 43 6.91 -4.68 -2.19
N ALA A 44 7.89 -5.27 -2.87
CA ALA A 44 9.29 -5.18 -2.47
C ALA A 44 9.84 -3.75 -2.56
N VAL A 45 9.37 -2.94 -3.53
CA VAL A 45 9.72 -1.51 -3.61
C VAL A 45 9.12 -0.74 -2.45
N ALA A 46 7.87 -1.02 -2.07
CA ALA A 46 7.22 -0.40 -0.91
C ALA A 46 7.94 -0.76 0.40
N ASP A 47 8.25 -2.05 0.59
CA ASP A 47 8.92 -2.58 1.80
C ASP A 47 10.32 -1.95 2.05
N GLN A 48 10.92 -1.34 1.02
CA GLN A 48 12.22 -0.65 1.09
C GLN A 48 12.10 0.89 1.04
N ALA A 49 10.90 1.42 0.86
CA ALA A 49 10.68 2.85 0.71
C ALA A 49 10.88 3.60 2.04
N GLU A 50 11.47 4.78 1.96
CA GLU A 50 11.60 5.63 3.15
C GLU A 50 10.21 6.01 3.68
N GLY A 51 10.02 5.85 5.00
CA GLY A 51 8.77 6.18 5.67
C GLY A 51 7.65 5.16 5.46
N PHE A 52 7.91 4.02 4.81
CA PHE A 52 6.99 2.89 4.81
C PHE A 52 6.94 2.25 6.21
N VAL A 53 5.74 1.96 6.71
CA VAL A 53 5.53 1.37 8.04
C VAL A 53 5.01 -0.06 7.92
N TRP A 54 3.98 -0.27 7.11
CA TRP A 54 3.28 -1.56 7.03
C TRP A 54 2.44 -1.67 5.76
N ARG A 55 2.12 -2.90 5.34
CA ARG A 55 1.08 -3.17 4.35
C ARG A 55 0.28 -4.42 4.70
N LEU A 56 -0.96 -4.46 4.20
CA LEU A 56 -1.81 -5.63 4.25
C LEU A 56 -1.17 -6.75 3.42
N ARG A 57 -1.09 -7.93 4.02
CA ARG A 57 -0.62 -9.16 3.38
C ARG A 57 -1.30 -10.35 4.04
N SER A 58 -1.64 -11.35 3.25
CA SER A 58 -1.99 -12.68 3.72
C SER A 58 -0.73 -13.52 4.00
N GLU A 59 -0.91 -14.80 4.25
CA GLU A 59 0.18 -15.78 4.34
C GLU A 59 0.96 -15.92 3.03
N SER A 60 0.34 -15.62 1.87
CA SER A 60 1.04 -15.62 0.57
C SER A 60 1.93 -14.38 0.37
N GLY A 61 1.83 -13.39 1.26
CA GLY A 61 2.56 -12.13 1.14
C GLY A 61 1.83 -11.08 0.30
N ASN A 62 0.70 -11.42 -0.32
CA ASN A 62 -0.12 -10.52 -1.14
C ASN A 62 -1.45 -10.18 -0.46
N ALA A 63 -2.08 -9.07 -0.84
CA ALA A 63 -3.36 -8.65 -0.27
C ALA A 63 -4.58 -9.12 -1.11
N THR A 64 -4.34 -9.51 -2.35
CA THR A 64 -5.39 -9.84 -3.34
C THR A 64 -6.16 -11.11 -3.03
N ASP A 65 -5.63 -11.98 -2.15
CA ASP A 65 -6.27 -13.20 -1.67
C ASP A 65 -6.96 -13.03 -0.30
N VAL A 66 -6.92 -11.83 0.28
CA VAL A 66 -7.67 -11.51 1.50
C VAL A 66 -9.16 -11.36 1.15
N PRO A 67 -10.08 -12.15 1.76
CA PRO A 67 -11.50 -12.05 1.47
C PRO A 67 -12.10 -10.69 1.88
N VAL A 68 -12.82 -10.04 0.97
CA VAL A 68 -13.46 -8.74 1.21
C VAL A 68 -14.96 -8.85 1.01
N PHE A 69 -15.73 -8.61 2.07
CA PHE A 69 -17.21 -8.64 2.07
C PHE A 69 -17.83 -9.93 1.49
N GLY A 70 -17.08 -11.03 1.39
CA GLY A 70 -17.52 -12.26 0.74
C GLY A 70 -17.65 -12.17 -0.79
N ASP A 71 -17.14 -11.12 -1.43
CA ASP A 71 -17.19 -10.93 -2.88
C ASP A 71 -15.81 -11.20 -3.51
N ALA A 72 -15.69 -12.33 -4.21
CA ALA A 72 -14.46 -12.73 -4.90
C ALA A 72 -14.04 -11.78 -6.03
N TRP A 73 -14.92 -10.88 -6.46
CA TRP A 73 -14.61 -9.87 -7.48
C TRP A 73 -14.06 -8.57 -6.88
N LEU A 74 -14.02 -8.44 -5.55
CA LEU A 74 -13.42 -7.30 -4.88
C LEU A 74 -12.04 -7.64 -4.32
N ILE A 75 -11.07 -6.79 -4.63
CA ILE A 75 -9.74 -6.83 -4.02
C ILE A 75 -9.50 -5.56 -3.22
N VAL A 76 -8.75 -5.69 -2.13
CA VAL A 76 -8.29 -4.58 -1.30
C VAL A 76 -6.78 -4.63 -1.18
N ASN A 77 -6.14 -3.47 -1.12
CA ASN A 77 -4.78 -3.33 -0.61
C ASN A 77 -4.76 -2.14 0.35
N MET A 78 -3.92 -2.22 1.38
CA MET A 78 -3.72 -1.15 2.33
C MET A 78 -2.24 -1.02 2.65
N SER A 79 -1.76 0.21 2.72
CA SER A 79 -0.40 0.54 3.17
C SER A 79 -0.46 1.66 4.21
N VAL A 80 0.51 1.65 5.13
CA VAL A 80 0.66 2.65 6.19
C VAL A 80 2.03 3.28 6.06
N TRP A 81 2.04 4.60 6.18
CA TRP A 81 3.19 5.47 5.96
C TRP A 81 3.37 6.42 7.12
N ARG A 82 4.61 6.85 7.36
CA ARG A 82 4.96 7.86 8.36
C ARG A 82 4.17 9.15 8.16
N ASP A 83 4.04 9.59 6.90
CA ASP A 83 3.40 10.85 6.51
C ASP A 83 3.01 10.86 5.02
N ALA A 84 2.36 11.94 4.59
CA ALA A 84 1.92 12.12 3.20
C ALA A 84 3.08 12.35 2.22
N GLU A 85 4.22 12.87 2.69
CA GLU A 85 5.39 13.10 1.85
C GLU A 85 6.03 11.76 1.43
N ALA A 86 6.18 10.83 2.39
CA ALA A 86 6.67 9.48 2.15
C ALA A 86 5.80 8.73 1.13
N LEU A 87 4.46 8.75 1.31
CA LEU A 87 3.53 8.13 0.36
C LEU A 87 3.62 8.78 -1.04
N THR A 88 3.68 10.11 -1.11
CA THR A 88 3.79 10.83 -2.39
C THR A 88 5.09 10.48 -3.09
N GLY A 89 6.20 10.40 -2.35
CA GLY A 89 7.50 9.96 -2.85
C GLY A 89 7.43 8.57 -3.48
N PHE A 90 6.82 7.61 -2.79
CA PHE A 90 6.60 6.27 -3.34
C PHE A 90 5.70 6.26 -4.58
N MET A 91 4.60 7.01 -4.59
CA MET A 91 3.64 6.99 -5.70
C MET A 91 4.24 7.57 -7.00
N TYR A 92 5.03 8.63 -6.89
CA TYR A 92 5.47 9.42 -8.05
C TYR A 92 6.94 9.26 -8.42
N ALA A 93 7.79 8.69 -7.55
CA ALA A 93 9.20 8.49 -7.82
C ALA A 93 9.54 7.01 -8.09
N GLY A 94 10.53 6.79 -8.95
CA GLY A 94 11.15 5.48 -9.17
C GLY A 94 10.24 4.42 -9.79
N ARG A 95 10.49 3.16 -9.39
CA ARG A 95 10.00 1.94 -10.05
C ARG A 95 8.49 1.71 -9.94
N HIS A 96 7.81 2.32 -8.96
CA HIS A 96 6.34 2.26 -8.84
C HIS A 96 5.66 2.93 -10.04
N ARG A 97 6.11 4.13 -10.44
CA ARG A 97 5.59 4.83 -11.62
C ARG A 97 5.81 4.04 -12.92
N GLU A 98 6.94 3.36 -13.05
CA GLU A 98 7.24 2.51 -14.21
C GLU A 98 6.34 1.27 -14.29
N LEU A 99 5.91 0.76 -13.14
CA LEU A 99 4.98 -0.37 -13.03
C LEU A 99 3.52 0.06 -13.26
N MET A 100 3.15 1.29 -12.92
CA MET A 100 1.80 1.84 -13.17
C MET A 100 1.55 2.31 -14.62
N ASN A 101 2.60 2.52 -15.42
CA ASN A 101 2.49 2.99 -16.81
C ASN A 101 2.38 1.84 -17.84
N ARG A 102 2.06 0.63 -17.41
CA ARG A 102 1.91 -0.57 -18.23
C ARG A 102 0.45 -0.95 -18.31
#